data_AF-A0A958QCK5-F1
#
_entry.id   AF-A0A958QCK5-F1
#
_cell.length_a   1.000
_cell.length_b   1.000
_cell.length_c   1.000
_cell.angle_alpha   90.00
_cell.angle_beta   90.00
_cell.angle_gamma   90.00
#
_symmetry.space_group_name_H-M   'P 1'
#
loop_
_entity.id
_entity.type
_entity.pdbx_description
1 polymer ?
#
loop_
_entity_poly.entity_id
_entity_poly.type
_entity_poly.pdbx_seq_one_letter_code
_entity_poly.pdbx_strand_id
1 'polypeptide(L)'
;GREFDPQISTTEVRSMHELALKTLRESLKLHGRPEISDSQRNWRTVTHLMTEQQQRFATLYFDDSLSYDKVKEELGVSKGRVSALMRELQTVFDRSEFMTGEKSEGIRNRFFPMLPARMQDLLRHLYIEQESYTEAASAVIPSISTKEATRIENEAFRLLALYQEAGAYVPDNPWEEFIDQLESDEKAVIQGLYLERYTRAELIKILRIGKPRFDRLKADALSKLESLVTQVAS
;
A
#
# COMPACT_ATOMS: atom_id res chain seq x y z
N GLY A 1 10.22 -20.61 -30.82
CA GLY A 1 11.38 -20.54 -29.93
C GLY A 1 11.91 -19.13 -29.88
N ARG A 2 11.51 -18.36 -28.88
CA ARG A 2 12.29 -17.27 -28.31
C ARG A 2 12.03 -17.34 -26.80
N GLU A 3 13.03 -17.82 -26.09
CA GLU A 3 13.04 -17.91 -24.64
C GLU A 3 13.00 -16.49 -24.06
N PHE A 4 12.13 -16.27 -23.08
CA PHE A 4 12.12 -15.08 -22.26
C PHE A 4 13.30 -15.15 -21.29
N ASP A 5 14.22 -14.19 -21.37
CA ASP A 5 15.38 -14.07 -20.49
C ASP A 5 15.00 -13.22 -19.26
N PRO A 6 14.92 -13.79 -18.04
CA PRO A 6 14.49 -13.07 -16.85
C PRO A 6 15.72 -12.50 -16.14
N GLN A 7 16.36 -11.49 -16.72
CA GLN A 7 17.35 -10.67 -16.03
C GLN A 7 17.11 -9.18 -16.31
N ILE A 8 16.02 -8.64 -15.75
CA ILE A 8 16.02 -7.21 -15.43
C ILE A 8 17.05 -7.06 -14.31
N SER A 9 18.21 -6.54 -14.70
CA SER A 9 19.34 -6.35 -13.81
C SER A 9 18.90 -5.44 -12.66
N THR A 10 19.25 -5.82 -11.43
CA THR A 10 19.05 -5.02 -10.20
C THR A 10 19.62 -3.60 -10.33
N THR A 11 20.47 -3.36 -11.33
CA THR A 11 21.01 -2.05 -11.69
C THR A 11 19.99 -1.18 -12.41
N GLU A 12 19.14 -1.73 -13.28
CA GLU A 12 18.10 -0.96 -14.00
C GLU A 12 16.96 -0.54 -13.08
N VAL A 13 16.51 -1.41 -12.18
CA VAL A 13 15.53 -1.06 -11.13
C VAL A 13 16.09 0.02 -10.19
N ARG A 14 17.37 -0.09 -9.82
CA ARG A 14 18.06 0.92 -9.00
C ARG A 14 18.22 2.25 -9.74
N SER A 15 18.45 2.21 -11.05
CA SER A 15 18.56 3.38 -11.93
C SER A 15 17.22 4.13 -12.03
N MET A 16 16.11 3.40 -12.20
CA MET A 16 14.77 4.01 -12.24
C MET A 16 14.37 4.57 -10.87
N HIS A 17 14.72 3.90 -9.78
CA HIS A 17 14.47 4.37 -8.42
C HIS A 17 15.30 5.63 -8.10
N GLU A 18 16.58 5.67 -8.50
CA GLU A 18 17.43 6.85 -8.34
C GLU A 18 16.97 8.01 -9.24
N LEU A 19 16.45 7.74 -10.44
CA LEU A 19 15.87 8.73 -11.32
C LEU A 19 14.59 9.32 -10.73
N ALA A 20 13.67 8.49 -10.23
CA ALA A 20 12.46 8.93 -9.54
C ALA A 20 12.78 9.78 -8.29
N LEU A 21 13.77 9.36 -7.49
CA LEU A 21 14.24 10.12 -6.32
C LEU A 21 14.93 11.43 -6.71
N LYS A 22 15.63 11.47 -7.84
CA LYS A 22 16.26 12.68 -8.37
C LYS A 22 15.20 13.67 -8.82
N THR A 23 14.18 13.22 -9.57
CA THR A 23 13.05 14.05 -10.00
C THR A 23 12.25 14.56 -8.80
N LEU A 24 12.03 13.74 -7.77
CA LEU A 24 11.38 14.16 -6.53
C LEU A 24 12.22 15.24 -5.82
N ARG A 25 13.54 15.03 -5.69
CA ARG A 25 14.47 15.99 -5.05
C ARG A 25 14.61 17.30 -5.84
N GLU A 26 14.57 17.26 -7.16
CA GLU A 26 14.63 18.45 -8.03
C GLU A 26 13.30 19.22 -7.95
N SER A 27 12.15 18.54 -7.91
CA SER A 27 10.86 19.20 -7.65
C SER A 27 10.79 19.86 -6.27
N LEU A 28 11.39 19.22 -5.24
CA LEU A 28 11.49 19.75 -3.87
C LEU A 28 12.51 20.89 -3.72
N LYS A 29 13.45 21.06 -4.67
CA LYS A 29 14.43 22.15 -4.66
C LYS A 29 13.97 23.39 -5.41
N LEU A 30 13.14 23.20 -6.45
CA LEU A 30 12.63 24.29 -7.30
C LEU A 30 11.45 25.04 -6.67
N HIS A 31 10.73 24.40 -5.75
CA HIS A 31 9.66 25.03 -4.99
C HIS A 31 10.14 25.24 -3.55
N GLY A 32 10.25 26.50 -3.11
CA GLY A 32 10.38 26.81 -1.69
C GLY A 32 9.31 26.06 -0.89
N ARG A 33 9.63 25.64 0.35
CA ARG A 33 8.85 24.75 1.26
C ARG A 33 7.59 24.16 0.58
N PRO A 34 7.56 22.85 0.24
CA PRO A 34 6.40 22.28 -0.42
C PRO A 34 5.13 22.67 0.33
N GLU A 35 4.12 23.16 -0.40
CA GLU A 35 2.82 23.47 0.20
C GLU A 35 2.37 22.26 1.02
N ILE A 36 2.20 22.47 2.32
CA ILE A 36 1.77 21.43 3.24
C ILE A 36 0.36 21.02 2.80
N SER A 37 0.15 19.74 2.47
CA SER A 37 -1.17 19.21 2.09
C SER A 37 -2.17 19.38 3.23
N ASP A 38 -3.47 19.38 2.94
CA ASP A 38 -4.49 19.53 4.00
C ASP A 38 -4.43 18.39 5.02
N SER A 39 -4.11 17.17 4.57
CA SER A 39 -3.86 16.02 5.45
C SER A 39 -2.56 16.14 6.26
N GLN A 40 -1.52 16.81 5.76
CA GLN A 40 -0.34 17.16 6.58
C GLN A 40 -0.65 18.28 7.60
N ARG A 41 -1.49 19.27 7.25
CA ARG A 41 -1.96 20.29 8.20
C ARG A 41 -2.84 19.68 9.30
N ASN A 42 -3.63 18.69 8.93
CA ASN A 42 -4.56 17.99 9.81
C ASN A 42 -4.02 16.62 10.24
N TRP A 43 -2.71 16.45 10.35
CA TRP A 43 -2.06 15.16 10.63
C TRP A 43 -2.59 14.45 11.88
N ARG A 44 -3.18 15.20 12.82
CA ARG A 44 -3.83 14.65 14.02
C ARG A 44 -4.97 13.68 13.70
N THR A 45 -5.64 13.85 12.55
CA THR A 45 -6.74 12.99 12.08
C THR A 45 -6.30 11.58 11.69
N VAL A 46 -4.99 11.35 11.55
CA VAL A 46 -4.40 10.05 11.17
C VAL A 46 -3.41 9.53 12.21
N THR A 47 -3.46 10.07 13.43
CA THR A 47 -2.57 9.65 14.54
C THR A 47 -2.75 8.20 14.94
N HIS A 48 -3.96 7.66 14.82
CA HIS A 48 -4.31 6.26 15.10
C HIS A 48 -3.61 5.27 14.16
N LEU A 49 -3.10 5.74 13.01
CA LEU A 49 -2.31 4.95 12.06
C LEU A 49 -0.80 5.06 12.30
N MET A 50 -0.37 5.94 13.20
CA MET A 50 1.04 6.25 13.43
C MET A 50 1.59 5.54 14.67
N THR A 51 2.85 5.15 14.57
CA THR A 51 3.65 4.77 15.75
C THR A 51 3.94 5.99 16.62
N GLU A 52 4.23 5.79 17.91
CA GLU A 52 4.63 6.88 18.81
C GLU A 52 5.81 7.70 18.27
N GLN A 53 6.79 7.03 17.65
CA GLN A 53 7.94 7.72 17.06
C GLN A 53 7.54 8.62 15.88
N GLN A 54 6.58 8.19 15.06
CA GLN A 54 6.05 8.98 13.94
C GLN A 54 5.21 10.15 14.44
N GLN A 55 4.37 9.95 15.46
CA GLN A 55 3.61 11.03 16.09
C GLN A 55 4.55 12.09 16.66
N ARG A 56 5.59 11.66 17.39
CA ARG A 56 6.59 12.58 17.97
C ARG A 56 7.37 13.33 16.89
N PHE A 57 7.72 12.67 15.78
CA PHE A 57 8.28 13.37 14.61
C PHE A 57 7.30 14.40 14.05
N ALA A 58 6.03 14.03 13.86
CA ALA A 58 5.03 14.89 13.25
C ALA A 58 4.78 16.15 14.09
N THR A 59 4.72 16.04 15.41
CA THR A 59 4.65 17.19 16.32
C THR A 59 5.85 18.12 16.13
N LEU A 60 7.07 17.58 16.20
CA LEU A 60 8.29 18.40 16.10
C LEU A 60 8.41 19.09 14.73
N TYR A 61 8.04 18.40 13.65
CA TYR A 61 8.25 18.89 12.29
C TYR A 61 7.11 19.79 11.79
N PHE A 62 5.85 19.41 12.05
CA PHE A 62 4.68 20.12 11.53
C PHE A 62 4.11 21.14 12.53
N ASP A 63 4.04 20.82 13.83
CA ASP A 63 3.49 21.76 14.83
C ASP A 63 4.57 22.77 15.25
N ASP A 64 5.70 22.27 15.73
CA ASP A 64 6.79 23.12 16.25
C ASP A 64 7.63 23.76 15.12
N SER A 65 7.37 23.36 13.86
CA SER A 65 8.03 23.88 12.66
C SER A 65 9.56 23.80 12.73
N LEU A 66 10.09 22.77 13.41
CA LEU A 66 11.53 22.61 13.58
C LEU A 66 12.22 22.27 12.27
N SER A 67 13.47 22.69 12.15
CA SER A 67 14.31 22.28 11.04
C SER A 67 14.62 20.78 11.13
N TYR A 68 14.93 20.19 9.99
CA TYR A 68 15.27 18.78 9.89
C TYR A 68 16.43 18.35 10.82
N ASP A 69 17.43 19.22 10.98
CA ASP A 69 18.57 18.96 11.86
C ASP A 69 18.18 19.07 13.35
N LYS A 70 17.26 19.97 13.71
CA LYS A 70 16.73 20.04 15.08
C LYS A 70 15.84 18.83 15.40
N VAL A 71 14.99 18.39 14.49
CA VAL A 71 14.19 17.16 14.69
C VAL A 71 15.09 15.94 14.91
N LYS A 72 16.20 15.86 14.15
CA LYS A 72 17.22 14.83 14.34
C LYS A 72 17.80 14.86 15.76
N GLU A 73 18.18 16.04 16.25
CA GLU A 73 18.74 16.24 17.60
C GLU A 73 17.72 15.85 18.69
N GLU A 74 16.49 16.35 18.60
CA GLU A 74 15.41 16.11 19.57
C GLU A 74 14.98 14.63 19.65
N LEU A 75 14.95 13.95 18.50
CA LEU A 75 14.63 12.52 18.45
C LEU A 75 15.83 11.63 18.79
N GLY A 76 17.05 12.18 18.82
CA GLY A 76 18.27 11.40 19.05
C GLY A 76 18.54 10.33 17.99
N VAL A 77 18.18 10.59 16.73
CA VAL A 77 18.28 9.61 15.63
C VAL A 77 19.25 10.05 14.53
N SER A 78 19.59 9.14 13.61
CA SER A 78 20.41 9.46 12.44
C SER A 78 19.64 10.28 11.39
N LYS A 79 20.34 11.07 10.58
CA LYS A 79 19.74 11.82 9.46
C LYS A 79 18.95 10.92 8.51
N GLY A 80 19.44 9.69 8.29
CA GLY A 80 18.78 8.67 7.48
C GLY A 80 17.47 8.19 8.10
N ARG A 81 17.40 8.04 9.43
CA ARG A 81 16.15 7.68 10.12
C ARG A 81 15.11 8.79 10.03
N VAL A 82 15.50 10.05 10.18
CA VAL A 82 14.61 11.20 9.95
C VAL A 82 14.04 11.14 8.52
N SER A 83 14.81 10.70 7.52
CA SER A 83 14.35 10.63 6.13
C SER A 83 13.36 9.49 5.94
N ALA A 84 13.60 8.37 6.63
CA ALA A 84 12.70 7.23 6.63
C ALA A 84 11.36 7.61 7.29
N LEU A 85 11.39 8.27 8.45
CA LEU A 85 10.17 8.75 9.14
C LEU A 85 9.35 9.68 8.26
N MET A 86 9.98 10.64 7.58
CA MET A 86 9.27 11.53 6.66
C MET A 86 8.59 10.76 5.52
N ARG A 87 9.26 9.76 4.93
CA ARG A 87 8.68 8.92 3.87
C ARG A 87 7.53 8.04 4.37
N GLU A 88 7.69 7.46 5.56
CA GLU A 88 6.66 6.67 6.21
C GLU A 88 5.40 7.53 6.46
N LEU A 89 5.58 8.74 6.99
CA LEU A 89 4.48 9.68 7.22
C LEU A 89 3.84 10.16 5.91
N GLN A 90 4.63 10.46 4.89
CA GLN A 90 4.10 10.82 3.58
C GLN A 90 3.19 9.72 3.02
N THR A 91 3.58 8.45 3.21
CA THR A 91 2.75 7.31 2.79
C THR A 91 1.41 7.29 3.53
N VAL A 92 1.38 7.55 4.84
CA VAL A 92 0.14 7.63 5.62
C VAL A 92 -0.74 8.79 5.14
N PHE A 93 -0.14 9.96 4.87
CA PHE A 93 -0.87 11.13 4.40
C PHE A 93 -1.46 10.92 3.01
N ASP A 94 -0.69 10.40 2.05
CA ASP A 94 -1.16 10.14 0.68
C ASP A 94 -2.34 9.15 0.69
N ARG A 95 -2.25 8.11 1.52
CA ARG A 95 -3.31 7.11 1.69
C ARG A 95 -4.56 7.69 2.32
N SER A 96 -4.40 8.51 3.35
CA SER A 96 -5.52 9.22 3.95
C SER A 96 -6.18 10.16 2.96
N GLU A 97 -5.39 10.94 2.21
CA GLU A 97 -5.90 11.87 1.19
C GLU A 97 -6.65 11.13 0.08
N PHE A 98 -6.18 9.94 -0.31
CA PHE A 98 -6.91 9.08 -1.23
C PHE A 98 -8.28 8.65 -0.66
N MET A 99 -8.28 8.21 0.60
CA MET A 99 -9.47 7.64 1.24
C MET A 99 -10.51 8.69 1.63
N THR A 100 -10.09 9.86 2.09
CA THR A 100 -10.98 10.87 2.67
C THR A 100 -11.01 12.19 1.90
N GLY A 101 -10.02 12.47 1.06
CA GLY A 101 -9.89 13.74 0.34
C GLY A 101 -10.87 13.88 -0.83
N GLU A 102 -11.40 15.09 -1.03
CA GLU A 102 -12.32 15.42 -2.12
C GLU A 102 -11.66 15.27 -3.50
N LYS A 103 -10.36 15.61 -3.60
CA LYS A 103 -9.60 15.50 -4.86
C LYS A 103 -9.54 14.07 -5.40
N SER A 104 -9.62 13.09 -4.50
CA SER A 104 -9.54 11.67 -4.83
C SER A 104 -10.93 11.03 -4.95
N GLU A 105 -12.02 11.75 -4.66
CA GLU A 105 -13.37 11.18 -4.57
C GLU A 105 -13.79 10.43 -5.84
N GLY A 106 -13.61 11.03 -7.03
CA GLY A 106 -13.98 10.39 -8.28
C GLY A 106 -13.19 9.11 -8.57
N ILE A 107 -11.89 9.12 -8.25
CA ILE A 107 -10.99 7.96 -8.42
C ILE A 107 -11.34 6.87 -7.40
N ARG A 108 -11.52 7.25 -6.13
CA ARG A 108 -11.92 6.36 -5.03
C ARG A 108 -13.27 5.70 -5.33
N ASN A 109 -14.30 6.47 -5.67
CA ASN A 109 -15.65 5.94 -5.94
C ASN A 109 -15.66 4.97 -7.12
N ARG A 110 -14.72 5.13 -8.06
CA ARG A 110 -14.56 4.22 -9.20
C ARG A 110 -13.82 2.93 -8.84
N PHE A 111 -12.67 3.02 -8.18
CA PHE A 111 -11.76 1.87 -8.03
C PHE A 111 -11.82 1.19 -6.66
N PHE A 112 -12.26 1.89 -5.61
CA PHE A 112 -12.41 1.29 -4.28
C PHE A 112 -13.39 0.11 -4.26
N PRO A 113 -14.57 0.17 -4.94
CA PRO A 113 -15.49 -0.97 -5.01
C PRO A 113 -14.91 -2.19 -5.74
N MET A 114 -13.85 -2.00 -6.54
CA MET A 114 -13.18 -3.07 -7.28
C MET A 114 -12.19 -3.84 -6.39
N LEU A 115 -11.89 -3.41 -5.17
CA LEU A 115 -11.04 -4.19 -4.28
C LEU A 115 -11.80 -5.42 -3.74
N PRO A 116 -11.11 -6.48 -3.30
CA PRO A 116 -11.76 -7.55 -2.57
C PRO A 116 -12.42 -7.02 -1.29
N ALA A 117 -13.59 -7.54 -0.92
CA ALA A 117 -14.37 -7.06 0.23
C ALA A 117 -13.53 -6.97 1.52
N ARG A 118 -12.61 -7.92 1.73
CA ARG A 118 -11.69 -7.92 2.87
C ARG A 118 -10.77 -6.69 2.91
N MET A 119 -10.24 -6.28 1.75
CA MET A 119 -9.41 -5.08 1.65
C MET A 119 -10.25 -3.82 1.85
N GLN A 120 -11.45 -3.77 1.27
CA GLN A 120 -12.39 -2.67 1.47
C GLN A 120 -12.73 -2.48 2.95
N ASP A 121 -13.11 -3.56 3.64
CA ASP A 121 -13.42 -3.54 5.07
C ASP A 121 -12.24 -3.02 5.89
N LEU A 122 -11.02 -3.53 5.65
CA LEU A 122 -9.84 -3.06 6.36
C LEU A 122 -9.57 -1.57 6.15
N LEU A 123 -9.62 -1.09 4.90
CA LEU A 123 -9.40 0.32 4.60
C LEU A 123 -10.49 1.22 5.19
N ARG A 124 -11.74 0.75 5.23
CA ARG A 124 -12.84 1.49 5.86
C ARG A 124 -12.63 1.64 7.37
N HIS A 125 -12.29 0.56 8.08
CA HIS A 125 -11.99 0.63 9.50
C HIS A 125 -10.81 1.60 9.79
N LEU A 126 -9.72 1.48 9.02
CA LEU A 126 -8.53 2.32 9.22
C LEU A 126 -8.77 3.81 8.90
N TYR A 127 -9.42 4.13 7.77
CA TYR A 127 -9.43 5.51 7.27
C TYR A 127 -10.77 6.24 7.43
N ILE A 128 -11.89 5.52 7.52
CA ILE A 128 -13.23 6.10 7.67
C ILE A 128 -13.68 6.04 9.13
N GLU A 129 -13.57 4.87 9.76
CA GLU A 129 -13.97 4.66 11.15
C GLU A 129 -12.86 5.07 12.14
N GLN A 130 -11.67 5.41 11.62
CA GLN A 130 -10.50 5.88 12.38
C GLN A 130 -10.03 4.92 13.48
N GLU A 131 -10.18 3.63 13.24
CA GLU A 131 -9.76 2.58 14.14
C GLU A 131 -8.26 2.31 14.02
N SER A 132 -7.63 1.95 15.13
CA SER A 132 -6.24 1.49 15.13
C SER A 132 -6.07 0.21 14.30
N TYR A 133 -4.85 -0.09 13.87
CA TYR A 133 -4.56 -1.36 13.18
C TYR A 133 -4.99 -2.60 13.97
N THR A 134 -5.01 -2.54 15.30
CA THR A 134 -5.42 -3.67 16.14
C THR A 134 -6.93 -3.88 16.09
N GLU A 135 -7.71 -2.80 16.16
CA GLU A 135 -9.17 -2.82 16.08
C GLU A 135 -9.62 -3.23 14.67
N ALA A 136 -9.10 -2.55 13.64
CA ALA A 136 -9.41 -2.82 12.25
C ALA A 136 -9.04 -4.27 11.85
N ALA A 137 -7.89 -4.77 12.31
CA ALA A 137 -7.49 -6.17 12.10
C ALA A 137 -8.53 -7.14 12.68
N SER A 138 -8.97 -6.88 13.91
CA SER A 138 -9.91 -7.73 14.64
C SER A 138 -11.31 -7.70 14.02
N ALA A 139 -11.73 -6.57 13.47
CA ALA A 139 -13.02 -6.40 12.80
C ALA A 139 -13.10 -7.19 11.47
N VAL A 140 -12.00 -7.23 10.71
CA VAL A 140 -11.97 -7.83 9.38
C VAL A 140 -11.79 -9.35 9.44
N ILE A 141 -10.82 -9.83 10.24
CA ILE A 141 -10.64 -11.26 10.53
C ILE A 141 -10.23 -11.44 11.99
N PRO A 142 -11.03 -12.14 12.80
CA PRO A 142 -10.63 -12.52 14.15
C PRO A 142 -9.27 -13.22 14.11
N SER A 143 -8.29 -12.69 14.85
CA SER A 143 -6.91 -13.22 15.00
C SER A 143 -5.84 -12.87 13.94
N ILE A 144 -6.09 -11.99 12.96
CA ILE A 144 -4.97 -11.53 12.11
C ILE A 144 -4.06 -10.57 12.88
N SER A 145 -2.74 -10.76 12.74
CA SER A 145 -1.77 -9.85 13.34
C SER A 145 -1.78 -8.48 12.65
N THR A 146 -1.40 -7.42 13.37
CA THR A 146 -1.18 -6.08 12.79
C THR A 146 -0.23 -6.09 11.60
N LYS A 147 0.81 -6.93 11.62
CA LYS A 147 1.72 -7.13 10.49
C LYS A 147 1.03 -7.66 9.23
N GLU A 148 0.02 -8.52 9.40
CA GLU A 148 -0.76 -9.02 8.27
C GLU A 148 -1.73 -7.94 7.76
N ALA A 149 -2.37 -7.19 8.67
CA ALA A 149 -3.19 -6.03 8.31
C ALA A 149 -2.40 -4.99 7.50
N THR A 150 -1.20 -4.60 7.95
CA THR A 150 -0.31 -3.70 7.18
C THR A 150 0.04 -4.28 5.80
N ARG A 151 0.21 -5.60 5.66
CA ARG A 151 0.46 -6.22 4.36
C ARG A 151 -0.75 -6.10 3.44
N ILE A 152 -1.95 -6.41 3.94
CA ILE A 152 -3.20 -6.34 3.17
C ILE A 152 -3.45 -4.91 2.72
N GLU A 153 -3.25 -3.94 3.61
CA GLU A 153 -3.38 -2.52 3.30
C GLU A 153 -2.39 -2.09 2.20
N ASN A 154 -1.12 -2.48 2.29
CA ASN A 154 -0.13 -2.21 1.25
C ASN A 154 -0.51 -2.83 -0.09
N GLU A 155 -1.03 -4.05 -0.09
CA GLU A 155 -1.51 -4.74 -1.28
C GLU A 155 -2.71 -4.00 -1.88
N ALA A 156 -3.66 -3.55 -1.06
CA ALA A 156 -4.84 -2.79 -1.49
C ALA A 156 -4.46 -1.49 -2.21
N PHE A 157 -3.55 -0.69 -1.64
CA PHE A 157 -3.09 0.55 -2.28
C PHE A 157 -2.26 0.28 -3.55
N ARG A 158 -1.52 -0.83 -3.61
CA ARG A 158 -0.84 -1.23 -4.85
C ARG A 158 -1.84 -1.51 -5.96
N LEU A 159 -2.93 -2.22 -5.64
CA LEU A 159 -4.00 -2.54 -6.61
C LEU A 159 -4.75 -1.29 -7.06
N LEU A 160 -5.09 -0.40 -6.13
CA LEU A 160 -5.73 0.89 -6.46
C LEU A 160 -4.87 1.72 -7.42
N ALA A 161 -3.54 1.75 -7.21
CA ALA A 161 -2.62 2.42 -8.13
C ALA A 161 -2.66 1.80 -9.53
N LEU A 162 -2.66 0.47 -9.62
CA LEU A 162 -2.75 -0.23 -10.91
C LEU A 162 -4.08 0.00 -11.62
N TYR A 163 -5.20 0.01 -10.89
CA TYR A 163 -6.50 0.33 -11.49
C TYR A 163 -6.56 1.78 -11.97
N GLN A 164 -5.98 2.71 -11.23
CA GLN A 164 -5.88 4.09 -11.65
C GLN A 164 -5.04 4.23 -12.92
N GLU A 165 -3.92 3.51 -13.03
CA GLU A 165 -3.11 3.44 -14.25
C GLU A 165 -3.88 2.82 -15.43
N ALA A 166 -4.70 1.79 -15.17
CA ALA A 166 -5.51 1.13 -16.18
C ALA A 166 -6.76 1.89 -16.62
N GLY A 167 -7.27 2.79 -15.79
CA GLY A 167 -8.28 3.78 -16.17
C GLY A 167 -9.58 3.20 -16.73
N ALA A 168 -9.86 3.50 -18.00
CA ALA A 168 -11.11 3.16 -18.69
C ALA A 168 -11.29 1.67 -19.00
N TYR A 169 -10.21 0.91 -18.94
CA TYR A 169 -10.21 -0.45 -19.46
C TYR A 169 -10.47 -1.51 -18.38
N VAL A 170 -10.46 -1.13 -17.09
CA VAL A 170 -10.75 -2.06 -15.99
C VAL A 170 -12.21 -2.55 -16.12
N PRO A 171 -12.46 -3.87 -16.21
CA PRO A 171 -13.81 -4.45 -16.22
C PRO A 171 -14.59 -4.05 -14.97
N ASP A 172 -15.92 -4.19 -15.00
CA ASP A 172 -16.77 -3.89 -13.84
C ASP A 172 -16.49 -4.83 -12.65
N ASN A 173 -15.99 -6.05 -12.90
CA ASN A 173 -15.56 -6.99 -11.86
C ASN A 173 -14.20 -7.63 -12.19
N PRO A 174 -13.09 -6.87 -12.08
CA PRO A 174 -11.77 -7.30 -12.55
C PRO A 174 -11.26 -8.52 -11.77
N TRP A 175 -11.67 -8.69 -10.51
CA TRP A 175 -11.18 -9.79 -9.68
C TRP A 175 -11.70 -11.15 -10.10
N GLU A 176 -13.01 -11.28 -10.35
CA GLU A 176 -13.58 -12.57 -10.77
C GLU A 176 -13.02 -12.97 -12.14
N GLU A 177 -12.95 -12.00 -13.07
CA GLU A 177 -12.43 -12.24 -14.43
C GLU A 177 -10.92 -12.54 -14.46
N PHE A 178 -10.11 -11.87 -13.64
CA PHE A 178 -8.66 -12.10 -13.63
C PHE A 178 -8.27 -13.32 -12.78
N ILE A 179 -9.00 -13.61 -11.69
CA ILE A 179 -8.77 -14.84 -10.90
C ILE A 179 -9.06 -16.09 -11.73
N ASP A 180 -10.07 -16.06 -12.60
CA ASP A 180 -10.40 -17.20 -13.45
C ASP A 180 -9.29 -17.55 -14.46
N GLN A 181 -8.34 -16.65 -14.70
CA GLN A 181 -7.17 -16.88 -15.54
C GLN A 181 -5.96 -17.45 -14.79
N LEU A 182 -6.05 -17.58 -13.46
CA LEU A 182 -4.98 -18.17 -12.64
C LEU A 182 -5.01 -19.69 -12.67
N GLU A 183 -3.86 -20.32 -12.42
CA GLU A 183 -3.78 -21.76 -12.23
C GLU A 183 -4.52 -22.18 -10.94
N SER A 184 -4.98 -23.43 -10.83
CA SER A 184 -5.90 -23.80 -9.73
C SER A 184 -5.32 -23.56 -8.32
N ASP A 185 -4.03 -23.84 -8.12
CA ASP A 185 -3.33 -23.62 -6.85
C ASP A 185 -3.18 -22.12 -6.54
N GLU A 186 -2.92 -21.29 -7.55
CA GLU A 186 -2.82 -19.83 -7.44
C GLU A 186 -4.18 -19.21 -7.15
N LYS A 187 -5.20 -19.64 -7.90
CA LYS A 187 -6.61 -19.28 -7.72
C LYS A 187 -7.07 -19.58 -6.30
N ALA A 188 -6.83 -20.79 -5.80
CA ALA A 188 -7.23 -21.17 -4.44
C ALA A 188 -6.53 -20.33 -3.36
N VAL A 189 -5.26 -19.95 -3.56
CA VAL A 189 -4.55 -19.05 -2.64
C VAL A 189 -5.17 -17.66 -2.64
N ILE A 190 -5.42 -17.08 -3.82
CA ILE A 190 -5.97 -15.72 -3.95
C ILE A 190 -7.43 -15.65 -3.50
N GLN A 191 -8.30 -16.55 -3.96
CA GLN A 191 -9.69 -16.62 -3.52
C GLN A 191 -9.78 -16.83 -2.01
N GLY A 192 -9.00 -17.78 -1.48
CA GLY A 192 -8.98 -18.06 -0.06
C GLY A 192 -8.60 -16.86 0.79
N LEU A 193 -7.55 -16.13 0.39
CA LEU A 193 -7.05 -14.98 1.14
C LEU A 193 -7.99 -13.77 1.06
N TYR A 194 -8.53 -13.47 -0.13
CA TYR A 194 -9.13 -12.18 -0.39
C TYR A 194 -10.66 -12.21 -0.50
N LEU A 195 -11.25 -13.36 -0.86
CA LEU A 195 -12.70 -13.54 -1.00
C LEU A 195 -13.29 -14.35 0.16
N GLU A 196 -12.65 -15.44 0.55
CA GLU A 196 -13.22 -16.42 1.49
C GLU A 196 -12.77 -16.22 2.95
N ARG A 197 -12.02 -15.14 3.22
CA ARG A 197 -11.57 -14.74 4.57
C ARG A 197 -10.74 -15.80 5.31
N TYR A 198 -10.00 -16.66 4.59
CA TYR A 198 -9.04 -17.53 5.24
C TYR A 198 -7.77 -16.77 5.63
N THR A 199 -7.18 -17.18 6.74
CA THR A 199 -5.81 -16.81 7.10
C THR A 199 -4.82 -17.62 6.28
N ARG A 200 -3.61 -17.08 6.15
CA ARG A 200 -2.47 -17.79 5.56
C ARG A 200 -2.22 -19.16 6.22
N ALA A 201 -2.36 -19.25 7.54
CA ALA A 201 -2.11 -20.48 8.28
C ALA A 201 -3.17 -21.56 7.97
N GLU A 202 -4.43 -21.15 7.80
CA GLU A 202 -5.51 -22.04 7.40
C GLU A 202 -5.33 -22.54 5.98
N LEU A 203 -5.01 -21.66 5.03
CA LEU A 203 -4.81 -22.07 3.63
C LEU A 203 -3.61 -23.00 3.46
N ILE A 204 -2.52 -22.77 4.18
CA ILE A 204 -1.36 -23.69 4.21
C ILE A 204 -1.80 -25.10 4.64
N LYS A 205 -2.71 -25.21 5.62
CA LYS A 205 -3.25 -26.50 6.07
C LYS A 205 -4.22 -27.10 5.05
N ILE A 206 -5.14 -26.31 4.51
CA ILE A 206 -6.16 -26.74 3.54
C ILE A 206 -5.48 -27.26 2.27
N LEU A 207 -4.56 -26.48 1.70
CA LEU A 207 -3.84 -26.81 0.48
C LEU A 207 -2.73 -27.86 0.69
N ARG A 208 -2.41 -28.18 1.95
CA ARG A 208 -1.34 -29.12 2.33
C ARG A 208 0.01 -28.79 1.69
N ILE A 209 0.34 -27.50 1.61
CA ILE A 209 1.60 -26.99 1.04
C ILE A 209 2.46 -26.32 2.11
N GLY A 210 3.78 -26.33 1.94
CA GLY A 210 4.69 -25.61 2.83
C GLY A 210 4.61 -24.10 2.67
N LYS A 211 4.94 -23.37 3.74
CA LYS A 211 5.03 -21.90 3.78
C LYS A 211 5.79 -21.28 2.59
N PRO A 212 6.96 -21.80 2.16
CA PRO A 212 7.69 -21.23 1.01
C PRO A 212 7.02 -21.46 -0.34
N ARG A 213 6.21 -22.52 -0.48
CA ARG A 213 5.43 -22.78 -1.70
C ARG A 213 4.20 -21.88 -1.74
N PHE A 214 3.52 -21.73 -0.60
CA PHE A 214 2.40 -20.79 -0.48
C PHE A 214 2.82 -19.36 -0.85
N ASP A 215 3.95 -18.88 -0.33
CA ASP A 215 4.43 -17.53 -0.61
C ASP A 215 4.78 -17.32 -2.08
N ARG A 216 5.33 -18.35 -2.74
CA ARG A 216 5.58 -18.32 -4.19
C ARG A 216 4.29 -18.27 -4.99
N LEU A 217 3.35 -19.19 -4.75
CA LEU A 217 2.06 -19.19 -5.42
C LEU A 217 1.32 -17.85 -5.25
N LYS A 218 1.35 -17.27 -4.04
CA LYS A 218 0.77 -15.95 -3.81
C LYS A 218 1.48 -14.87 -4.65
N ALA A 219 2.81 -14.84 -4.65
CA ALA A 219 3.58 -13.83 -5.38
C ALA A 219 3.39 -13.95 -6.89
N ASP A 220 3.42 -15.18 -7.42
CA ASP A 220 3.24 -15.47 -8.84
C ASP A 220 1.83 -15.10 -9.29
N ALA A 221 0.81 -15.45 -8.49
CA ALA A 221 -0.57 -15.08 -8.74
C ALA A 221 -0.78 -13.56 -8.74
N LEU A 222 -0.24 -12.84 -7.75
CA LEU A 222 -0.31 -11.37 -7.72
C LEU A 222 0.39 -10.76 -8.94
N SER A 223 1.57 -11.26 -9.31
CA SER A 223 2.30 -10.80 -10.50
C SER A 223 1.50 -11.03 -11.79
N LYS A 224 0.83 -12.18 -11.93
CA LYS A 224 -0.07 -12.47 -13.07
C LYS A 224 -1.25 -11.50 -13.09
N LEU A 225 -1.90 -11.26 -11.96
CA LEU A 225 -2.99 -10.28 -11.86
C LEU A 225 -2.54 -8.87 -12.24
N GLU A 226 -1.35 -8.46 -11.79
CA GLU A 226 -0.75 -7.15 -12.15
C GLU A 226 -0.50 -7.04 -13.66
N SER A 227 0.03 -8.10 -14.28
CA SER A 227 0.24 -8.19 -15.72
C SER A 227 -1.08 -8.09 -16.49
N LEU A 228 -2.13 -8.78 -16.04
CA LEU A 228 -3.46 -8.73 -16.67
C LEU A 228 -4.06 -7.32 -16.60
N VAL A 229 -3.97 -6.65 -15.44
CA VAL A 229 -4.42 -5.26 -15.29
C VAL A 229 -3.64 -4.32 -16.22
N THR A 230 -2.32 -4.54 -16.36
CA THR A 230 -1.45 -3.73 -17.23
C THR A 230 -1.73 -3.97 -18.72
N GLN A 231 -2.00 -5.20 -19.13
CA GLN A 231 -2.35 -5.53 -20.52
C GLN A 231 -3.68 -4.92 -20.94
N VAL A 232 -4.62 -4.85 -20.01
CA VAL A 232 -5.91 -4.22 -20.23
C VAL A 232 -5.76 -2.70 -20.35
N ALA A 233 -4.77 -2.10 -19.67
CA ALA A 233 -4.47 -0.66 -19.72
C ALA A 233 -3.86 -0.17 -21.05
N SER A 234 -3.23 -1.07 -21.82
CA SER A 234 -2.40 -0.76 -23.01
C SER A 234 -3.14 -0.98 -24.33
#